data_AF-A0A673M4A5-F1
#
_entry.id   AF-A0A673M4A5-F1
#
_cell.length_a   1.000
_cell.length_b   1.000
_cell.length_c   1.000
_cell.angle_alpha   90.00
_cell.angle_beta   90.00
_cell.angle_gamma   90.00
#
_symmetry.space_group_name_H-M   'P 1'
#
loop_
_entity.id
_entity.type
_entity.pdbx_description
1 polymer ?
#
loop_
_entity_poly.entity_id
_entity_poly.type
_entity_poly.pdbx_seq_one_letter_code
_entity_poly.pdbx_strand_id
1 'polypeptide(L)'
;LLQKAAGGGAQANEDVEEGGGVRRRAPPVELKLVPLEEGSEVTLNSDITSALMLQQQIDRRKAAVYLTLSGLLIFTTAFLLGYVAFRGMCRLCGNDGDLIPLSDAAGAQHSAEGGVMYMAELREMLKKYLKEERIEDTLRRVSRASHPPGSSEGNAVAREILQNLQNLRMDHTWTDSHYATLQFPSRTQRNTLWLVDSEGAELEEIPLDSEGYCAYSATGTTTGGVVYVNYGRREDFDQLRAMGVALNGSIAVARVGGAVSFAEKVWLAQEAGLVGVLIYPDPADVPQDPRRLGLHSDAVISEHVHLGSGDPFTPGFPSFNHTQFPSTQSSGLPIILAQPISANVASKLLSQLSGAGCPRGWQGRLPYVQCVLGPGFTGPGERRVKMAVYNTMKPVLLNNIFASIEGKVEPDHYIIIGAQRDSWGPGAVKSGVGTALLMELARTFSNMVENGFYPRRSLLFVSWDGGDFGNVGATEWLEVRTALKYYR
;
A
#
# COMPACT_ATOMS: atom_id res chain seq x y z
N LEU A 1 21.01 69.29 -1.40
CA LEU A 1 21.59 68.32 -0.43
C LEU A 1 22.36 67.28 -1.23
N LEU A 2 23.69 67.42 -1.20
CA LEU A 2 24.74 66.66 -1.90
C LEU A 2 24.77 65.18 -1.44
N GLN A 3 24.96 64.17 -2.28
CA GLN A 3 26.18 63.69 -2.97
C GLN A 3 27.20 62.92 -2.08
N LYS A 4 27.47 61.66 -2.50
CA LYS A 4 28.76 60.94 -2.55
C LYS A 4 29.43 60.29 -1.31
N ALA A 5 30.05 59.14 -1.66
CA ALA A 5 31.31 58.53 -1.17
C ALA A 5 31.27 57.82 0.20
N ALA A 6 31.51 56.51 0.32
CA ALA A 6 32.68 55.66 -0.03
C ALA A 6 33.77 55.61 1.07
N GLY A 7 34.08 54.39 1.51
CA GLY A 7 35.45 53.94 1.76
C GLY A 7 35.91 53.76 3.22
N GLY A 8 36.34 52.53 3.54
CA GLY A 8 37.75 52.34 3.90
C GLY A 8 38.09 51.58 5.19
N GLY A 9 38.99 50.58 5.04
CA GLY A 9 39.90 50.05 6.08
C GLY A 9 39.54 48.65 6.59
N ALA A 10 40.10 47.51 6.18
CA ALA A 10 41.46 47.07 5.80
C ALA A 10 42.38 46.67 6.98
N GLN A 11 43.00 45.48 6.83
CA GLN A 11 44.21 44.86 7.45
C GLN A 11 43.94 43.55 8.22
N ALA A 12 44.74 42.47 8.11
CA ALA A 12 45.84 42.07 7.22
C ALA A 12 46.24 40.59 7.55
N ASN A 13 46.69 39.85 6.51
CA ASN A 13 47.82 38.88 6.40
C ASN A 13 48.04 37.74 7.43
N GLU A 14 48.54 36.53 7.11
CA GLU A 14 49.62 35.98 6.22
C GLU A 14 49.31 34.48 5.94
N ASP A 15 49.41 33.94 4.71
CA ASP A 15 50.55 33.21 4.07
C ASP A 15 50.92 31.84 4.74
N VAL A 16 51.29 30.69 4.13
CA VAL A 16 51.70 30.16 2.79
C VAL A 16 51.88 28.61 2.99
N GLU A 17 51.53 27.67 2.09
CA GLU A 17 52.38 27.00 1.07
C GLU A 17 51.61 25.95 0.23
N GLU A 18 52.14 25.72 -0.97
CA GLU A 18 51.67 24.92 -2.11
C GLU A 18 51.87 23.39 -2.00
N GLY A 19 51.13 22.65 -2.84
CA GLY A 19 51.43 21.27 -3.24
C GLY A 19 50.56 20.80 -4.40
N GLY A 20 51.07 20.91 -5.63
CA GLY A 20 50.34 20.73 -6.88
C GLY A 20 50.00 19.29 -7.30
N GLY A 21 49.12 19.16 -8.30
CA GLY A 21 48.80 17.89 -8.95
C GLY A 21 47.73 18.01 -10.05
N VAL A 22 48.17 18.15 -11.30
CA VAL A 22 47.37 18.21 -12.52
C VAL A 22 46.56 16.93 -12.76
N ARG A 23 45.25 17.01 -13.07
CA ARG A 23 44.53 15.97 -13.82
C ARG A 23 43.54 16.57 -14.84
N ARG A 24 43.71 16.12 -16.08
CA ARG A 24 43.02 16.51 -17.31
C ARG A 24 41.52 16.16 -17.28
N ARG A 25 40.67 17.07 -17.77
CA ARG A 25 39.26 16.81 -18.14
C ARG A 25 39.19 16.05 -19.46
N ALA A 26 38.45 14.95 -19.51
CA ALA A 26 38.04 14.27 -20.74
C ALA A 26 36.68 14.83 -21.22
N PRO A 27 36.44 14.98 -22.53
CA PRO A 27 35.15 15.39 -23.08
C PRO A 27 34.16 14.21 -23.21
N PRO A 28 32.84 14.48 -23.33
CA PRO A 28 31.81 13.44 -23.36
C PRO A 28 31.79 12.67 -24.70
N VAL A 29 31.54 11.36 -24.63
CA VAL A 29 31.45 10.46 -25.78
C VAL A 29 30.00 10.42 -26.28
N GLU A 30 29.82 10.74 -27.56
CA GLU A 30 28.57 10.70 -28.32
C GLU A 30 28.55 9.39 -29.13
N LEU A 31 27.49 8.57 -28.99
CA LEU A 31 27.36 7.29 -29.70
C LEU A 31 26.60 7.50 -31.02
N LYS A 32 27.29 7.27 -32.15
CA LYS A 32 26.73 7.36 -33.51
C LYS A 32 26.61 5.97 -34.11
N LEU A 33 25.39 5.54 -34.43
CA LEU A 33 25.07 4.27 -35.10
C LEU A 33 25.33 4.40 -36.61
N VAL A 34 26.05 3.43 -37.18
CA VAL A 34 26.34 3.29 -38.61
C VAL A 34 25.53 2.09 -39.16
N PRO A 35 24.81 2.21 -40.29
CA PRO A 35 24.16 1.07 -40.93
C PRO A 35 25.13 0.33 -41.87
N LEU A 36 24.99 -0.99 -41.97
CA LEU A 36 25.73 -1.88 -42.87
C LEU A 36 24.94 -2.09 -44.17
N GLU A 37 25.60 -1.88 -45.30
CA GLU A 37 25.10 -2.11 -46.67
C GLU A 37 25.15 -3.60 -47.08
N GLU A 38 24.17 -4.01 -47.89
CA GLU A 38 24.09 -5.30 -48.58
C GLU A 38 24.98 -5.35 -49.84
N GLY A 39 25.53 -6.54 -50.15
CA GLY A 39 26.28 -6.78 -51.37
C GLY A 39 26.39 -8.27 -51.76
N SER A 40 25.50 -8.66 -52.69
CA SER A 40 25.64 -9.57 -53.86
C SER A 40 26.18 -11.01 -53.79
N GLU A 41 25.42 -11.88 -54.50
CA GLU A 41 25.56 -13.31 -54.77
C GLU A 41 26.73 -13.71 -55.70
N VAL A 42 27.27 -14.95 -55.56
CA VAL A 42 27.69 -15.84 -56.67
C VAL A 42 27.50 -17.32 -56.26
N THR A 43 26.99 -18.12 -57.21
CA THR A 43 26.56 -19.52 -57.16
C THR A 43 27.67 -20.55 -57.44
N LEU A 44 27.69 -21.72 -56.75
CA LEU A 44 28.13 -23.01 -57.33
C LEU A 44 27.74 -24.27 -56.50
N ASN A 45 26.96 -25.15 -57.13
CA ASN A 45 26.79 -26.62 -56.99
C ASN A 45 26.28 -27.26 -55.66
N SER A 46 25.11 -27.90 -55.76
CA SER A 46 24.22 -28.36 -54.68
C SER A 46 24.33 -29.83 -54.23
N ASP A 47 25.24 -30.64 -54.77
CA ASP A 47 25.11 -32.10 -54.62
C ASP A 47 26.11 -32.77 -53.66
N ILE A 48 27.11 -32.04 -53.15
CA ILE A 48 28.09 -32.59 -52.18
C ILE A 48 27.75 -32.15 -50.73
N THR A 49 27.10 -30.99 -50.57
CA THR A 49 26.69 -30.44 -49.27
C THR A 49 25.50 -31.18 -48.66
N SER A 50 24.61 -31.75 -49.48
CA SER A 50 23.42 -32.48 -49.01
C SER A 50 23.76 -33.81 -48.35
N ALA A 51 24.73 -34.56 -48.89
CA ALA A 51 25.19 -35.83 -48.31
C ALA A 51 25.94 -35.62 -46.98
N LEU A 52 26.74 -34.56 -46.87
CA LEU A 52 27.47 -34.22 -45.64
C LEU A 52 26.52 -33.73 -44.52
N MET A 53 25.49 -32.97 -44.89
CA MET A 53 24.44 -32.47 -43.97
C MET A 53 23.56 -33.60 -43.41
N LEU A 54 23.24 -34.61 -44.23
CA LEU A 54 22.44 -35.75 -43.77
C LEU A 54 23.20 -36.60 -42.74
N GLN A 55 24.51 -36.81 -42.96
CA GLN A 55 25.35 -37.58 -42.06
C GLN A 55 25.59 -36.85 -40.72
N GLN A 56 25.77 -35.53 -40.73
CA GLN A 56 25.83 -34.70 -39.51
C GLN A 56 24.50 -34.64 -38.74
N GLN A 57 23.35 -34.68 -39.42
CA GLN A 57 22.04 -34.70 -38.74
C GLN A 57 21.79 -36.02 -38.00
N ILE A 58 22.25 -37.15 -38.53
CA ILE A 58 22.07 -38.47 -37.90
C ILE A 58 22.88 -38.57 -36.61
N ASP A 59 24.11 -38.06 -36.58
CA ASP A 59 24.94 -38.07 -35.36
C ASP A 59 24.45 -37.09 -34.29
N ARG A 60 23.90 -35.93 -34.66
CA ARG A 60 23.24 -35.03 -33.71
C ARG A 60 22.00 -35.63 -33.06
N ARG A 61 21.20 -36.40 -33.79
CA ARG A 61 20.02 -37.10 -33.22
C ARG A 61 20.45 -38.19 -32.24
N LYS A 62 21.50 -38.95 -32.55
CA LYS A 62 22.06 -39.94 -31.61
C LYS A 62 22.62 -39.26 -30.35
N ALA A 63 23.38 -38.17 -30.49
CA ALA A 63 23.89 -37.39 -29.37
C ALA A 63 22.77 -36.80 -28.48
N ALA A 64 21.69 -36.29 -29.09
CA ALA A 64 20.53 -35.81 -28.36
C ALA A 64 19.82 -36.93 -27.58
N VAL A 65 19.69 -38.12 -28.18
CA VAL A 65 19.11 -39.30 -27.50
C VAL A 65 20.00 -39.78 -26.34
N TYR A 66 21.32 -39.76 -26.49
CA TYR A 66 22.23 -40.08 -25.38
C TYR A 66 22.20 -39.04 -24.26
N LEU A 67 22.06 -37.75 -24.58
CA LEU A 67 21.89 -36.68 -23.60
C LEU A 67 20.56 -36.78 -22.84
N THR A 68 19.47 -37.14 -23.52
CA THR A 68 18.17 -37.34 -22.84
C THR A 68 18.18 -38.59 -21.98
N LEU A 69 18.78 -39.70 -22.44
CA LEU A 69 18.93 -40.92 -21.66
C LEU A 69 19.82 -40.73 -20.42
N SER A 70 20.93 -39.99 -20.56
CA SER A 70 21.81 -39.68 -19.42
C SER A 70 21.13 -38.72 -18.43
N GLY A 71 20.39 -37.72 -18.92
CA GLY A 71 19.57 -36.86 -18.07
C GLY A 71 18.49 -37.63 -17.29
N LEU A 72 17.81 -38.59 -17.94
CA LEU A 72 16.82 -39.44 -17.29
C LEU A 72 17.47 -40.37 -16.24
N LEU A 73 18.66 -40.90 -16.52
CA LEU A 73 19.41 -41.72 -15.57
C LEU A 73 19.85 -40.92 -14.35
N ILE A 74 20.31 -39.68 -14.53
CA ILE A 74 20.68 -38.79 -13.43
C ILE A 74 19.44 -38.43 -12.61
N PHE A 75 18.32 -38.11 -13.26
CA PHE A 75 17.07 -37.78 -12.56
C PHE A 75 16.54 -38.97 -11.75
N THR A 76 16.54 -40.18 -12.33
CA THR A 76 16.07 -41.38 -11.64
C THR A 76 16.98 -41.80 -10.49
N THR A 77 18.30 -41.68 -10.64
CA THR A 77 19.24 -41.95 -9.55
C THR A 77 19.14 -40.91 -8.43
N ALA A 78 19.00 -39.61 -8.76
CA ALA A 78 18.77 -38.55 -7.77
C ALA A 78 17.42 -38.72 -7.05
N PHE A 79 16.36 -39.10 -7.78
CA PHE A 79 15.05 -39.39 -7.20
C PHE A 79 15.08 -40.61 -6.28
N LEU A 80 15.78 -41.68 -6.65
CA LEU A 80 15.94 -42.86 -5.80
C LEU A 80 16.79 -42.57 -4.56
N LEU A 81 17.85 -41.78 -4.68
CA LEU A 81 18.66 -41.32 -3.55
C LEU A 81 17.83 -40.44 -2.61
N GLY A 82 17.03 -39.50 -3.16
CA GLY A 82 16.08 -38.71 -2.40
C GLY A 82 15.03 -39.59 -1.71
N TYR A 83 14.46 -40.57 -2.43
CA TYR A 83 13.47 -41.49 -1.89
C TYR A 83 14.02 -42.34 -0.74
N VAL A 84 15.26 -42.83 -0.85
CA VAL A 84 15.93 -43.60 0.22
C VAL A 84 16.28 -42.71 1.41
N ALA A 85 16.76 -41.47 1.18
CA ALA A 85 17.04 -40.50 2.24
C ALA A 85 15.77 -40.09 2.99
N PHE A 86 14.64 -39.92 2.30
CA PHE A 86 13.36 -39.54 2.90
C PHE A 86 12.56 -40.72 3.45
N ARG A 87 12.82 -41.97 3.04
CA ARG A 87 12.21 -43.18 3.64
C ARG A 87 12.64 -43.41 5.10
N GLY A 88 13.73 -42.79 5.55
CA GLY A 88 14.17 -42.85 6.95
C GLY A 88 13.41 -41.93 7.93
N MET A 89 12.56 -41.02 7.43
CA MET A 89 11.91 -39.97 8.24
C MET A 89 10.40 -40.17 8.44
N CYS A 90 9.84 -41.33 8.12
CA CYS A 90 8.43 -41.65 8.41
C CYS A 90 8.30 -43.01 9.13
N ARG A 91 8.60 -43.00 10.43
CA ARG A 91 8.21 -44.07 11.38
C ARG A 91 6.97 -43.72 12.22
N LEU A 92 6.22 -42.67 11.85
CA LEU A 92 5.08 -42.17 12.62
C LEU A 92 3.88 -41.71 11.76
N CYS A 93 3.74 -42.24 10.54
CA CYS A 93 2.53 -42.06 9.75
C CYS A 93 1.95 -43.43 9.39
N GLY A 94 1.44 -44.13 10.42
CA GLY A 94 0.46 -45.19 10.26
C GLY A 94 -0.89 -44.64 10.73
N ASN A 95 -1.86 -44.66 9.82
CA ASN A 95 -3.28 -44.53 10.14
C ASN A 95 -3.66 -45.59 11.18
N ASP A 96 -4.19 -45.16 12.31
CA ASP A 96 -5.34 -45.80 12.93
C ASP A 96 -6.08 -44.73 13.74
N GLY A 97 -7.38 -44.62 13.48
CA GLY A 97 -8.26 -43.73 14.20
C GLY A 97 -8.51 -44.28 15.59
N ASP A 98 -7.83 -43.71 16.59
CA ASP A 98 -8.22 -43.87 17.98
C ASP A 98 -8.83 -42.56 18.49
N LEU A 99 -10.12 -42.65 18.80
CA LEU A 99 -10.85 -41.69 19.61
C LEU A 99 -10.06 -41.43 20.90
N ILE A 100 -9.68 -40.17 21.13
CA ILE A 100 -9.15 -39.74 22.42
C ILE A 100 -10.32 -39.84 23.43
N PRO A 101 -10.25 -40.69 24.47
CA PRO A 101 -11.24 -40.65 25.52
C PRO A 101 -10.94 -39.45 26.42
N LEU A 102 -11.88 -38.51 26.45
CA LEU A 102 -12.02 -37.55 27.54
C LEU A 102 -12.29 -38.35 28.83
N SER A 103 -11.29 -38.43 29.70
CA SER A 103 -11.51 -38.77 31.11
C SER A 103 -11.01 -37.64 31.98
N ASP A 104 -11.95 -36.83 32.47
CA ASP A 104 -11.79 -36.01 33.66
C ASP A 104 -11.69 -36.92 34.89
N ALA A 105 -10.64 -36.75 35.69
CA ALA A 105 -10.68 -37.02 37.13
C ALA A 105 -9.53 -36.26 37.84
N ALA A 106 -9.94 -35.23 38.57
CA ALA A 106 -9.31 -34.46 39.65
C ALA A 106 -7.94 -34.90 40.20
N GLY A 107 -7.11 -33.89 40.53
CA GLY A 107 -6.03 -34.05 41.50
C GLY A 107 -5.23 -32.77 41.74
N ALA A 108 -5.57 -32.04 42.81
CA ALA A 108 -4.79 -30.92 43.31
C ALA A 108 -3.40 -31.40 43.76
N GLN A 109 -2.35 -30.86 43.15
CA GLN A 109 -1.03 -30.66 43.77
C GLN A 109 -0.23 -29.67 42.93
N HIS A 110 -0.14 -28.43 43.43
CA HIS A 110 0.84 -27.47 42.96
C HIS A 110 2.23 -27.94 43.36
N SER A 111 3.10 -28.15 42.37
CA SER A 111 4.55 -28.14 42.55
C SER A 111 5.11 -26.90 41.85
N ALA A 112 5.90 -26.13 42.60
CA ALA A 112 6.58 -24.92 42.15
C ALA A 112 7.89 -25.26 41.40
N GLU A 113 7.84 -26.23 40.50
CA GLU A 113 8.95 -26.61 39.61
C GLU A 113 8.41 -26.82 38.19
N GLY A 114 8.72 -25.87 37.30
CA GLY A 114 8.63 -25.91 35.84
C GLY A 114 7.85 -27.04 35.16
N GLY A 115 6.54 -27.13 35.38
CA GLY A 115 5.65 -28.04 34.65
C GLY A 115 5.44 -27.61 33.20
N VAL A 116 5.43 -28.57 32.28
CA VAL A 116 5.01 -28.35 30.89
C VAL A 116 3.52 -28.01 30.89
N MET A 117 3.17 -26.76 30.58
CA MET A 117 1.77 -26.33 30.41
C MET A 117 1.17 -26.98 29.17
N TYR A 118 -0.01 -27.57 29.31
CA TYR A 118 -0.72 -28.18 28.18
C TYR A 118 -1.66 -27.19 27.50
N MET A 119 -2.01 -27.48 26.24
CA MET A 119 -2.86 -26.57 25.43
C MET A 119 -4.22 -26.27 26.09
N ALA A 120 -4.79 -27.23 26.83
CA ALA A 120 -6.03 -27.02 27.57
C ALA A 120 -5.87 -25.96 28.68
N GLU A 121 -4.79 -26.03 29.45
CA GLU A 121 -4.49 -25.06 30.51
C GLU A 121 -4.24 -23.67 29.92
N LEU A 122 -3.48 -23.59 28.82
CA LEU A 122 -3.27 -22.32 28.11
C LEU A 122 -4.57 -21.72 27.60
N ARG A 123 -5.49 -22.54 27.10
CA ARG A 123 -6.82 -22.09 26.65
C ARG A 123 -7.63 -21.55 27.83
N GLU A 124 -7.59 -22.21 28.98
CA GLU A 124 -8.29 -21.72 30.18
C GLU A 124 -7.65 -20.44 30.74
N MET A 125 -6.33 -20.33 30.72
CA MET A 125 -5.64 -19.08 31.07
C MET A 125 -6.03 -17.94 30.13
N LEU A 126 -6.03 -18.19 28.82
CA LEU A 126 -6.44 -17.20 27.81
C LEU A 126 -7.88 -16.73 28.07
N LYS A 127 -8.83 -17.66 28.25
CA LYS A 127 -10.23 -17.32 28.58
C LYS A 127 -10.36 -16.56 29.90
N LYS A 128 -9.57 -16.92 30.91
CA LYS A 128 -9.59 -16.28 32.23
C LYS A 128 -9.10 -14.83 32.17
N TYR A 129 -8.05 -14.57 31.39
CA TYR A 129 -7.39 -13.28 31.37
C TYR A 129 -7.88 -12.34 30.28
N LEU A 130 -8.44 -12.85 29.18
CA LEU A 130 -9.06 -12.04 28.12
C LEU A 130 -10.40 -11.47 28.62
N LYS A 131 -10.53 -10.14 28.68
CA LYS A 131 -11.68 -9.42 29.23
C LYS A 131 -12.28 -8.45 28.23
N GLU A 132 -13.58 -8.58 27.98
CA GLU A 132 -14.32 -7.77 27.02
C GLU A 132 -14.43 -6.28 27.39
N GLU A 133 -14.67 -5.97 28.68
CA GLU A 133 -14.84 -4.58 29.16
C GLU A 133 -13.67 -3.65 28.77
N ARG A 134 -12.44 -4.18 28.80
CA ARG A 134 -11.24 -3.41 28.45
C ARG A 134 -11.07 -3.17 26.96
N ILE A 135 -11.62 -4.06 26.12
CA ILE A 135 -11.67 -3.88 24.67
C ILE A 135 -12.57 -2.68 24.39
N GLU A 136 -13.75 -2.61 25.01
CA GLU A 136 -14.69 -1.51 24.83
C GLU A 136 -14.11 -0.16 25.31
N ASP A 137 -13.48 -0.13 26.47
CA ASP A 137 -12.86 1.10 27.00
C ASP A 137 -11.72 1.61 26.10
N THR A 138 -10.89 0.69 25.58
CA THR A 138 -9.82 1.05 24.65
C THR A 138 -10.38 1.54 23.33
N LEU A 139 -11.41 0.87 22.80
CA LEU A 139 -12.10 1.28 21.59
C LEU A 139 -12.67 2.70 21.73
N ARG A 140 -13.43 2.98 22.80
CA ARG A 140 -14.02 4.32 23.06
C ARG A 140 -12.97 5.42 23.15
N ARG A 141 -11.80 5.13 23.74
CA ARG A 141 -10.70 6.09 23.85
C ARG A 141 -10.04 6.36 22.50
N VAL A 142 -9.61 5.32 21.81
CA VAL A 142 -8.95 5.43 20.50
C VAL A 142 -9.90 6.06 19.48
N SER A 143 -11.19 5.76 19.55
CA SER A 143 -12.16 6.24 18.57
C SER A 143 -12.86 7.55 18.93
N ARG A 144 -12.30 8.35 19.85
CA ARG A 144 -12.95 9.57 20.35
C ARG A 144 -12.94 10.71 19.33
N ALA A 145 -11.88 10.82 18.54
CA ALA A 145 -11.67 11.92 17.60
C ALA A 145 -10.89 11.43 16.38
N SER A 146 -10.78 12.27 15.35
CA SER A 146 -9.85 12.03 14.25
C SER A 146 -8.40 12.06 14.74
N HIS A 147 -7.59 11.09 14.30
CA HIS A 147 -6.19 10.94 14.73
C HIS A 147 -5.27 10.52 13.58
N PRO A 148 -5.17 11.32 12.50
CA PRO A 148 -4.27 11.02 11.40
C PRO A 148 -2.80 11.09 11.86
N PRO A 149 -1.87 10.49 11.10
CA PRO A 149 -0.46 10.51 11.44
C PRO A 149 0.07 11.94 11.64
N GLY A 150 0.90 12.14 12.67
CA GLY A 150 1.47 13.45 13.01
C GLY A 150 0.52 14.43 13.69
N SER A 151 -0.76 14.09 13.87
CA SER A 151 -1.70 14.94 14.61
C SER A 151 -1.43 14.93 16.12
N SER A 152 -1.90 15.98 16.83
CA SER A 152 -1.81 16.03 18.29
C SER A 152 -2.56 14.88 18.96
N GLU A 153 -3.70 14.49 18.41
CA GLU A 153 -4.51 13.36 18.91
C GLU A 153 -3.80 12.02 18.64
N GLY A 154 -3.31 11.80 17.42
CA GLY A 154 -2.52 10.60 17.09
C GLY A 154 -1.30 10.43 18.00
N ASN A 155 -0.60 11.52 18.31
CA ASN A 155 0.50 11.54 19.26
C ASN A 155 0.07 11.33 20.72
N ALA A 156 -1.16 11.71 21.09
CA ALA A 156 -1.71 11.44 22.41
C ALA A 156 -2.06 9.96 22.58
N VAL A 157 -2.75 9.37 21.59
CA VAL A 157 -3.08 7.94 21.55
C VAL A 157 -1.79 7.11 21.55
N ALA A 158 -0.77 7.50 20.78
CA ALA A 158 0.53 6.85 20.77
C ALA A 158 1.18 6.84 22.17
N ARG A 159 1.22 7.99 22.85
CA ARG A 159 1.78 8.07 24.21
C ARG A 159 1.00 7.23 25.22
N GLU A 160 -0.34 7.21 25.11
CA GLU A 160 -1.18 6.39 25.99
C GLU A 160 -0.92 4.89 25.78
N ILE A 161 -0.82 4.43 24.53
CA ILE A 161 -0.49 3.03 24.21
C ILE A 161 0.89 2.67 24.76
N LEU A 162 1.90 3.50 24.53
CA LEU A 162 3.24 3.28 25.06
C LEU A 162 3.23 3.17 26.59
N GLN A 163 2.57 4.10 27.28
CA GLN A 163 2.47 4.07 28.74
C GLN A 163 1.73 2.83 29.25
N ASN A 164 0.65 2.44 28.58
CA ASN A 164 -0.09 1.24 28.92
C ASN A 164 0.78 -0.01 28.77
N LEU A 165 1.58 -0.13 27.70
CA LEU A 165 2.50 -1.25 27.49
C LEU A 165 3.63 -1.26 28.52
N GLN A 166 4.19 -0.10 28.89
CA GLN A 166 5.21 0.03 29.93
C GLN A 166 4.72 -0.38 31.32
N ASN A 167 3.42 -0.24 31.58
CA ASN A 167 2.81 -0.67 32.84
C ASN A 167 2.53 -2.19 32.88
N LEU A 168 2.67 -2.89 31.76
CA LEU A 168 2.60 -4.35 31.71
C LEU A 168 3.99 -4.93 31.98
N ARG A 169 4.02 -6.17 32.46
CA ARG A 169 5.27 -6.92 32.58
C ARG A 169 5.67 -7.47 31.22
N MET A 170 6.32 -6.61 30.45
CA MET A 170 6.98 -6.89 29.17
C MET A 170 8.49 -6.89 29.38
N ASP A 171 9.23 -7.65 28.57
CA ASP A 171 10.70 -7.67 28.66
C ASP A 171 11.31 -6.41 28.07
N HIS A 172 10.76 -5.92 26.95
CA HIS A 172 11.17 -4.67 26.31
C HIS A 172 9.96 -3.88 25.83
N THR A 173 10.03 -2.55 25.91
CA THR A 173 9.04 -1.64 25.33
C THR A 173 9.76 -0.40 24.82
N TRP A 174 9.55 -0.04 23.55
CA TRP A 174 10.24 1.08 22.92
C TRP A 174 9.40 1.72 21.80
N THR A 175 9.84 2.88 21.37
CA THR A 175 9.29 3.58 20.19
C THR A 175 10.32 3.53 19.08
N ASP A 176 9.85 3.33 17.85
CA ASP A 176 10.63 3.48 16.64
C ASP A 176 10.02 4.59 15.80
N SER A 177 10.80 5.66 15.58
CA SER A 177 10.31 6.90 14.99
C SER A 177 10.99 7.14 13.65
N HIS A 178 10.18 7.37 12.61
CA HIS A 178 10.66 7.60 11.24
C HIS A 178 10.00 8.84 10.66
N TYR A 179 10.71 9.57 9.79
CA TYR A 179 10.14 10.69 9.06
C TYR A 179 9.67 10.23 7.70
N ALA A 180 8.38 10.32 7.43
CA ALA A 180 7.80 10.01 6.12
C ALA A 180 7.15 11.24 5.49
N THR A 181 7.16 11.29 4.16
CA THR A 181 6.51 12.39 3.42
C THR A 181 5.07 12.03 3.09
N LEU A 182 4.12 12.58 3.85
CA LEU A 182 2.69 12.32 3.66
C LEU A 182 2.01 13.50 2.95
N GLN A 183 0.85 13.26 2.32
CA GLN A 183 0.12 14.29 1.57
C GLN A 183 -1.17 14.70 2.29
N PHE A 184 -1.43 16.00 2.46
CA PHE A 184 -2.65 16.52 3.10
C PHE A 184 -3.28 17.65 2.27
N PRO A 185 -4.59 17.95 2.41
CA PRO A 185 -5.20 19.11 1.76
C PRO A 185 -4.45 20.41 2.06
N SER A 186 -4.30 21.28 1.06
CA SER A 186 -3.71 22.60 1.27
C SER A 186 -4.63 23.48 2.11
N ARG A 187 -4.03 24.26 3.01
CA ARG A 187 -4.74 25.28 3.81
C ARG A 187 -4.96 26.58 3.05
N THR A 188 -4.21 26.82 1.98
CA THR A 188 -4.26 28.06 1.19
C THR A 188 -5.11 27.92 -0.06
N GLN A 189 -5.18 26.72 -0.64
CA GLN A 189 -5.87 26.45 -1.88
C GLN A 189 -6.70 25.19 -1.77
N ARG A 190 -8.03 25.33 -1.80
CA ARG A 190 -8.95 24.21 -1.65
C ARG A 190 -9.08 23.41 -2.95
N ASN A 191 -9.42 22.13 -2.81
CA ASN A 191 -9.86 21.33 -3.95
C ASN A 191 -11.22 21.86 -4.42
N THR A 192 -11.41 21.93 -5.74
CA THR A 192 -12.65 22.49 -6.33
C THR A 192 -13.12 21.69 -7.52
N LEU A 193 -14.44 21.73 -7.74
CA LEU A 193 -15.09 21.12 -8.87
C LEU A 193 -16.10 22.11 -9.47
N TRP A 194 -15.97 22.37 -10.76
CA TRP A 194 -16.80 23.34 -11.47
C TRP A 194 -17.39 22.72 -12.72
N LEU A 195 -18.66 23.04 -13.01
CA LEU A 195 -19.21 22.90 -14.35
C LEU A 195 -18.77 24.12 -15.17
N VAL A 196 -18.24 23.86 -16.35
CA VAL A 196 -17.75 24.88 -17.29
C VAL A 196 -18.35 24.66 -18.67
N ASP A 197 -18.36 25.70 -19.49
CA ASP A 197 -18.78 25.61 -20.90
C ASP A 197 -17.64 25.18 -21.85
N SER A 198 -17.90 25.26 -23.16
CA SER A 198 -16.94 24.95 -24.21
C SER A 198 -15.73 25.90 -24.21
N GLU A 199 -15.91 27.14 -23.78
CA GLU A 199 -14.88 28.17 -23.72
C GLU A 199 -14.10 28.13 -22.39
N GLY A 200 -14.61 27.37 -21.40
CA GLY A 200 -14.01 27.22 -20.08
C GLY A 200 -14.50 28.24 -19.06
N ALA A 201 -15.56 28.98 -19.36
CA ALA A 201 -16.20 29.88 -18.40
C ALA A 201 -16.89 29.06 -17.29
N GLU A 202 -16.72 29.51 -16.05
CA GLU A 202 -17.27 28.85 -14.86
C GLU A 202 -18.78 29.12 -14.76
N LEU A 203 -19.57 28.06 -14.87
CA LEU A 203 -21.04 28.14 -14.85
C LEU A 203 -21.57 27.93 -13.44
N GLU A 204 -21.13 26.85 -12.78
CA GLU A 204 -21.62 26.46 -11.46
C GLU A 204 -20.54 25.74 -10.67
N GLU A 205 -20.37 26.12 -9.40
CA GLU A 205 -19.54 25.37 -8.46
C GLU A 205 -20.31 24.16 -7.92
N ILE A 206 -19.66 22.99 -7.94
CA ILE A 206 -20.16 21.81 -7.26
C ILE A 206 -19.45 21.72 -5.90
N PRO A 207 -20.17 21.91 -4.79
CA PRO A 207 -19.56 21.95 -3.48
C PRO A 207 -18.95 20.59 -3.13
N LEU A 208 -17.67 20.60 -2.77
CA LEU A 208 -16.94 19.45 -2.25
C LEU A 208 -16.85 19.53 -0.72
N ASP A 209 -16.76 18.38 -0.08
CA ASP A 209 -16.36 18.31 1.32
C ASP A 209 -14.91 18.80 1.47
N SER A 210 -14.69 19.79 2.34
CA SER A 210 -13.36 20.37 2.58
C SER A 210 -12.36 19.41 3.24
N GLU A 211 -12.85 18.36 3.90
CA GLU A 211 -12.01 17.34 4.54
C GLU A 211 -11.75 16.13 3.62
N GLY A 212 -12.52 16.00 2.54
CA GLY A 212 -12.41 14.91 1.57
C GLY A 212 -11.25 15.03 0.61
N TYR A 213 -10.35 14.05 0.57
CA TYR A 213 -9.26 14.01 -0.40
C TYR A 213 -8.74 12.60 -0.67
N CYS A 214 -8.11 12.43 -1.84
CA CYS A 214 -7.30 11.25 -2.13
C CYS A 214 -5.83 11.55 -1.79
N ALA A 215 -5.25 10.87 -0.80
CA ALA A 215 -3.84 11.03 -0.48
C ALA A 215 -2.95 10.51 -1.61
N TYR A 216 -1.90 11.25 -1.95
CA TYR A 216 -1.02 11.04 -3.09
C TYR A 216 -1.65 11.27 -4.48
N SER A 217 -2.80 11.94 -4.56
CA SER A 217 -3.29 12.45 -5.84
C SER A 217 -2.26 13.40 -6.47
N ALA A 218 -2.17 13.39 -7.80
CA ALA A 218 -1.50 14.46 -8.52
C ALA A 218 -2.17 15.82 -8.20
N THR A 219 -1.41 16.90 -8.38
CA THR A 219 -1.86 18.26 -8.10
C THR A 219 -1.92 19.07 -9.39
N GLY A 220 -2.88 19.99 -9.47
CA GLY A 220 -3.11 20.82 -10.64
C GLY A 220 -4.58 20.96 -10.99
N THR A 221 -4.83 21.39 -12.21
CA THR A 221 -6.18 21.62 -12.74
C THR A 221 -6.33 20.91 -14.08
N THR A 222 -7.44 20.21 -14.25
CA THR A 222 -7.80 19.57 -15.51
C THR A 222 -9.26 19.86 -15.84
N THR A 223 -9.59 19.85 -17.13
CA THR A 223 -10.96 20.02 -17.62
C THR A 223 -11.26 18.95 -18.65
N GLY A 224 -12.39 18.25 -18.49
CA GLY A 224 -12.77 17.18 -19.41
C GLY A 224 -14.28 16.89 -19.38
N GLY A 225 -14.74 16.09 -20.34
CA GLY A 225 -16.05 15.45 -20.26
C GLY A 225 -16.08 14.43 -19.11
N VAL A 226 -17.26 13.93 -18.75
CA VAL A 226 -17.40 13.01 -17.61
C VAL A 226 -17.86 11.64 -18.09
N VAL A 227 -17.06 10.61 -17.83
CA VAL A 227 -17.38 9.23 -18.18
C VAL A 227 -17.70 8.43 -16.92
N TYR A 228 -18.85 7.75 -16.90
CA TYR A 228 -19.17 6.82 -15.83
C TYR A 228 -18.49 5.47 -16.09
N VAL A 229 -17.65 5.02 -15.16
CA VAL A 229 -16.78 3.84 -15.33
C VAL A 229 -17.11 2.68 -14.39
N ASN A 230 -18.35 2.64 -13.87
CA ASN A 230 -18.77 1.60 -12.92
C ASN A 230 -17.88 1.56 -11.68
N TYR A 231 -17.19 0.45 -11.39
CA TYR A 231 -16.24 0.34 -10.29
C TYR A 231 -14.81 0.68 -10.73
N GLY A 232 -14.55 0.96 -12.01
CA GLY A 232 -13.21 1.24 -12.51
C GLY A 232 -12.31 0.00 -12.54
N ARG A 233 -12.89 -1.19 -12.78
CA ARG A 233 -12.13 -2.43 -12.95
C ARG A 233 -11.56 -2.51 -14.36
N ARG A 234 -10.57 -3.40 -14.56
CA ARG A 234 -10.01 -3.70 -15.89
C ARG A 234 -11.12 -4.05 -16.90
N GLU A 235 -12.05 -4.92 -16.49
CA GLU A 235 -13.21 -5.34 -17.28
C GLU A 235 -14.15 -4.18 -17.66
N ASP A 236 -14.30 -3.18 -16.79
CA ASP A 236 -15.14 -2.01 -17.05
C ASP A 236 -14.54 -1.17 -18.18
N PHE A 237 -13.22 -0.94 -18.15
CA PHE A 237 -12.51 -0.21 -19.20
C PHE A 237 -12.48 -0.95 -20.53
N ASP A 238 -12.32 -2.27 -20.51
CA ASP A 238 -12.38 -3.10 -21.72
C ASP A 238 -13.78 -3.05 -22.36
N GLN A 239 -14.84 -3.05 -21.53
CA GLN A 239 -16.21 -2.90 -22.00
C GLN A 239 -16.49 -1.51 -22.59
N LEU A 240 -16.00 -0.44 -21.96
CA LEU A 240 -16.11 0.93 -22.49
C LEU A 240 -15.42 1.06 -23.86
N ARG A 241 -14.25 0.44 -24.01
CA ARG A 241 -13.51 0.41 -25.28
C ARG A 241 -14.28 -0.36 -26.35
N ALA A 242 -14.86 -1.51 -26.00
CA ALA A 242 -15.70 -2.29 -26.91
C ALA A 242 -16.97 -1.54 -27.37
N MET A 243 -17.51 -0.68 -26.50
CA MET A 243 -18.65 0.19 -26.82
C MET A 243 -18.26 1.48 -27.57
N GLY A 244 -16.96 1.73 -27.80
CA GLY A 244 -16.48 2.91 -28.52
C GLY A 244 -16.62 4.22 -27.74
N VAL A 245 -16.66 4.18 -26.40
CA VAL A 245 -16.74 5.38 -25.56
C VAL A 245 -15.40 6.13 -25.59
N ALA A 246 -15.44 7.43 -25.82
CA ALA A 246 -14.24 8.28 -25.82
C ALA A 246 -13.76 8.52 -24.38
N LEU A 247 -12.59 7.96 -24.02
CA LEU A 247 -12.00 8.07 -22.68
C LEU A 247 -10.91 9.14 -22.59
N ASN A 248 -10.12 9.30 -23.66
CA ASN A 248 -8.97 10.21 -23.67
C ASN A 248 -9.39 11.64 -23.33
N GLY A 249 -8.71 12.24 -22.34
CA GLY A 249 -8.99 13.62 -21.92
C GLY A 249 -10.26 13.80 -21.09
N SER A 250 -10.95 12.72 -20.71
CA SER A 250 -12.15 12.79 -19.86
C SER A 250 -11.82 12.55 -18.39
N ILE A 251 -12.76 12.90 -17.52
CA ILE A 251 -12.74 12.63 -16.08
C ILE A 251 -13.65 11.42 -15.81
N ALA A 252 -13.10 10.39 -15.17
CA ALA A 252 -13.88 9.23 -14.80
C ALA A 252 -14.66 9.46 -13.50
N VAL A 253 -15.86 8.91 -13.41
CA VAL A 253 -16.64 8.81 -12.17
C VAL A 253 -16.81 7.33 -11.83
N ALA A 254 -16.23 6.90 -10.72
CA ALA A 254 -16.18 5.52 -10.28
C ALA A 254 -16.84 5.34 -8.90
N ARG A 255 -17.46 4.17 -8.68
CA ARG A 255 -18.02 3.76 -7.40
C ARG A 255 -16.94 3.25 -6.47
N VAL A 256 -17.10 3.48 -5.16
CA VAL A 256 -16.34 2.78 -4.11
C VAL A 256 -16.61 1.28 -4.18
N GLY A 257 -15.60 0.46 -3.90
CA GLY A 257 -15.72 -1.00 -3.85
C GLY A 257 -15.44 -1.70 -5.18
N GLY A 258 -16.06 -2.86 -5.39
CA GLY A 258 -15.84 -3.68 -6.57
C GLY A 258 -14.50 -4.42 -6.61
N ALA A 259 -13.96 -4.76 -5.42
CA ALA A 259 -12.70 -5.50 -5.24
C ALA A 259 -11.47 -4.85 -5.91
N VAL A 260 -11.52 -3.53 -6.11
CA VAL A 260 -10.40 -2.71 -6.57
C VAL A 260 -10.22 -1.52 -5.63
N SER A 261 -8.98 -1.26 -5.24
CA SER A 261 -8.59 -0.14 -4.39
C SER A 261 -8.71 1.21 -5.13
N PHE A 262 -8.68 2.31 -4.39
CA PHE A 262 -8.64 3.65 -4.97
C PHE A 262 -7.40 3.83 -5.87
N ALA A 263 -6.25 3.34 -5.42
CA ALA A 263 -5.01 3.35 -6.21
C ALA A 263 -5.15 2.62 -7.55
N GLU A 264 -5.74 1.41 -7.56
CA GLU A 264 -5.96 0.65 -8.79
C GLU A 264 -6.95 1.33 -9.74
N LYS A 265 -8.03 1.93 -9.21
CA LYS A 265 -8.99 2.70 -10.02
C LYS A 265 -8.30 3.84 -10.74
N VAL A 266 -7.47 4.60 -10.04
CA VAL A 266 -6.73 5.74 -10.59
C VAL A 266 -5.68 5.27 -11.60
N TRP A 267 -4.95 4.21 -11.28
CA TRP A 267 -3.97 3.61 -12.19
C TRP A 267 -4.61 3.14 -13.50
N LEU A 268 -5.72 2.38 -13.42
CA LEU A 268 -6.42 1.87 -14.60
C LEU A 268 -7.05 3.00 -15.43
N ALA A 269 -7.58 4.04 -14.77
CA ALA A 269 -8.09 5.22 -15.45
C ALA A 269 -6.97 5.96 -16.22
N GLN A 270 -5.80 6.10 -15.60
CA GLN A 270 -4.62 6.70 -16.22
C GLN A 270 -4.17 5.89 -17.46
N GLU A 271 -4.09 4.57 -17.34
CA GLU A 271 -3.77 3.67 -18.46
C GLU A 271 -4.81 3.76 -19.60
N ALA A 272 -6.06 4.12 -19.28
CA ALA A 272 -7.12 4.33 -20.25
C ALA A 272 -7.13 5.76 -20.86
N GLY A 273 -6.17 6.62 -20.51
CA GLY A 273 -6.03 7.97 -21.06
C GLY A 273 -6.92 9.04 -20.44
N LEU A 274 -7.57 8.73 -19.31
CA LEU A 274 -8.35 9.70 -18.55
C LEU A 274 -7.41 10.68 -17.83
N VAL A 275 -7.89 11.89 -17.56
CA VAL A 275 -7.08 12.97 -16.95
C VAL A 275 -7.43 13.23 -15.48
N GLY A 276 -8.48 12.56 -14.98
CA GLY A 276 -8.87 12.64 -13.59
C GLY A 276 -9.91 11.60 -13.21
N VAL A 277 -10.05 11.37 -11.90
CA VAL A 277 -10.99 10.40 -11.34
C VAL A 277 -11.74 11.00 -10.15
N LEU A 278 -13.05 10.88 -10.17
CA LEU A 278 -13.93 11.14 -9.05
C LEU A 278 -14.45 9.82 -8.49
N ILE A 279 -14.37 9.62 -7.18
CA ILE A 279 -14.78 8.37 -6.53
C ILE A 279 -15.88 8.64 -5.52
N TYR A 280 -16.98 7.88 -5.57
CA TYR A 280 -18.15 8.13 -4.70
C TYR A 280 -18.75 6.87 -4.07
N PRO A 281 -19.31 6.96 -2.85
CA PRO A 281 -20.01 5.86 -2.19
C PRO A 281 -21.43 5.71 -2.74
N ASP A 282 -21.65 4.79 -3.68
CA ASP A 282 -22.99 4.53 -4.23
C ASP A 282 -23.91 3.89 -3.15
N PRO A 283 -25.18 4.35 -3.01
CA PRO A 283 -26.15 3.72 -2.10
C PRO A 283 -26.42 2.23 -2.33
N ALA A 284 -26.05 1.69 -3.50
CA ALA A 284 -26.10 0.26 -3.81
C ALA A 284 -25.10 -0.56 -2.99
N ASP A 285 -23.93 0.02 -2.71
CA ASP A 285 -22.80 -0.64 -2.04
C ASP A 285 -22.63 -0.15 -0.60
N VAL A 286 -22.81 1.16 -0.40
CA VAL A 286 -22.68 1.84 0.90
C VAL A 286 -24.04 2.48 1.23
N PRO A 287 -24.86 1.86 2.10
CA PRO A 287 -26.17 2.40 2.47
C PRO A 287 -26.07 3.85 2.95
N GLN A 288 -27.04 4.70 2.60
CA GLN A 288 -27.05 6.12 2.96
C GLN A 288 -28.07 6.46 4.07
N ASP A 289 -28.11 5.64 5.13
CA ASP A 289 -28.97 5.87 6.29
C ASP A 289 -28.15 5.77 7.60
N PRO A 290 -27.73 6.92 8.17
CA PRO A 290 -26.97 6.96 9.43
C PRO A 290 -27.64 6.24 10.59
N ARG A 291 -28.98 6.10 10.59
CA ARG A 291 -29.71 5.40 11.64
C ARG A 291 -29.63 3.88 11.50
N ARG A 292 -29.18 3.39 10.35
CA ARG A 292 -29.04 1.96 10.02
C ARG A 292 -27.59 1.61 9.63
N LEU A 293 -26.62 2.26 10.26
CA LEU A 293 -25.17 2.06 10.00
C LEU A 293 -24.75 2.44 8.57
N GLY A 294 -25.52 3.29 7.90
CA GLY A 294 -25.17 3.87 6.61
C GLY A 294 -24.41 5.19 6.73
N LEU A 295 -23.84 5.64 5.62
CA LEU A 295 -23.19 6.93 5.51
C LEU A 295 -24.22 8.06 5.35
N HIS A 296 -23.85 9.29 5.69
CA HIS A 296 -24.66 10.45 5.29
C HIS A 296 -24.46 10.71 3.78
N SER A 297 -25.50 11.14 3.05
CA SER A 297 -25.41 11.33 1.59
C SER A 297 -24.40 12.40 1.15
N ASP A 298 -24.02 13.31 2.05
CA ASP A 298 -22.99 14.32 1.84
C ASP A 298 -21.59 13.90 2.31
N ALA A 299 -21.47 12.76 3.01
CA ALA A 299 -20.18 12.29 3.47
C ALA A 299 -19.38 11.61 2.35
N VAL A 300 -18.07 11.70 2.50
CA VAL A 300 -17.07 11.23 1.54
C VAL A 300 -16.20 10.15 2.18
N ILE A 301 -15.58 9.31 1.35
CA ILE A 301 -14.60 8.32 1.79
C ILE A 301 -13.23 8.74 1.25
N SER A 302 -12.36 9.19 2.16
CA SER A 302 -10.96 9.53 1.85
C SER A 302 -10.08 8.28 1.93
N GLU A 303 -9.17 8.12 0.98
CA GLU A 303 -8.22 7.01 0.91
C GLU A 303 -6.96 7.43 0.12
N HIS A 304 -5.89 6.63 0.17
CA HIS A 304 -4.70 6.87 -0.65
C HIS A 304 -4.86 6.31 -2.07
N VAL A 305 -4.19 6.95 -3.04
CA VAL A 305 -4.16 6.53 -4.46
C VAL A 305 -2.77 6.14 -4.95
N HIS A 306 -1.83 5.92 -4.02
CA HIS A 306 -0.52 5.35 -4.33
C HIS A 306 -0.63 3.84 -4.56
N LEU A 307 -0.26 3.39 -5.76
CA LEU A 307 -0.20 1.97 -6.12
C LEU A 307 1.10 1.35 -5.58
N GLY A 308 1.14 1.15 -4.28
CA GLY A 308 2.29 0.62 -3.56
C GLY A 308 2.05 0.62 -2.05
N SER A 309 3.13 0.38 -1.30
CA SER A 309 3.13 0.47 0.16
C SER A 309 4.44 1.10 0.62
N GLY A 310 4.45 1.74 1.79
CA GLY A 310 5.62 2.50 2.28
C GLY A 310 5.59 3.96 1.87
N ASP A 311 6.63 4.71 2.26
CA ASP A 311 6.80 6.07 1.80
C ASP A 311 7.08 6.05 0.28
N PRO A 312 6.21 6.68 -0.54
CA PRO A 312 6.40 6.70 -2.00
C PRO A 312 7.66 7.45 -2.46
N PHE A 313 8.39 8.12 -1.56
CA PHE A 313 9.63 8.84 -1.88
C PHE A 313 10.90 8.10 -1.46
N THR A 314 10.78 6.96 -0.77
CA THR A 314 11.89 6.10 -0.39
C THR A 314 11.60 4.62 -0.67
N PRO A 315 11.21 4.25 -1.91
CA PRO A 315 10.85 2.86 -2.22
C PRO A 315 12.04 1.91 -2.01
N GLY A 316 11.87 0.91 -1.14
CA GLY A 316 12.85 -0.14 -0.88
C GLY A 316 14.00 0.27 0.06
N PHE A 317 13.94 1.48 0.63
CA PHE A 317 14.94 1.98 1.56
C PHE A 317 14.27 2.77 2.67
N PRO A 318 14.68 2.59 3.93
CA PRO A 318 14.05 3.30 5.01
C PRO A 318 14.17 4.81 4.87
N SER A 319 13.09 5.50 5.20
CA SER A 319 12.96 6.94 5.13
C SER A 319 13.92 7.61 6.13
N PHE A 320 15.07 8.06 5.65
CA PHE A 320 16.00 8.88 6.44
C PHE A 320 15.55 10.33 6.49
N ASN A 321 16.01 11.06 7.51
CA ASN A 321 15.84 12.50 7.55
C ASN A 321 16.33 13.11 6.21
N HIS A 322 15.51 13.96 5.58
CA HIS A 322 15.54 14.39 4.17
C HIS A 322 16.83 15.07 3.67
N THR A 323 17.91 15.01 4.44
CA THR A 323 19.21 15.62 4.15
C THR A 323 20.22 14.64 3.56
N GLN A 324 19.96 13.33 3.56
CA GLN A 324 21.00 12.34 3.24
C GLN A 324 20.85 11.65 1.87
N PHE A 325 19.65 11.54 1.31
CA PHE A 325 19.43 10.92 -0.01
C PHE A 325 18.41 11.72 -0.84
N PRO A 326 18.62 11.87 -2.16
CA PRO A 326 17.62 12.48 -3.04
C PRO A 326 16.36 11.59 -3.06
N SER A 327 15.19 12.19 -2.95
CA SER A 327 13.92 11.46 -3.02
C SER A 327 13.79 10.77 -4.38
N THR A 328 13.48 9.47 -4.35
CA THR A 328 13.20 8.71 -5.56
C THR A 328 11.70 8.50 -5.62
N GLN A 329 11.05 9.08 -6.63
CA GLN A 329 9.60 9.01 -6.75
C GLN A 329 9.18 7.59 -7.16
N SER A 330 8.30 6.97 -6.37
CA SER A 330 7.68 5.69 -6.66
C SER A 330 6.93 5.74 -7.99
N SER A 331 7.11 4.71 -8.83
CA SER A 331 6.36 4.52 -10.08
C SER A 331 4.86 4.30 -9.87
N GLY A 332 4.45 3.99 -8.63
CA GLY A 332 3.05 3.83 -8.25
C GLY A 332 2.31 5.15 -7.93
N LEU A 333 2.98 6.31 -7.98
CA LEU A 333 2.31 7.59 -7.79
C LEU A 333 1.54 7.98 -9.06
N PRO A 334 0.27 8.39 -8.95
CA PRO A 334 -0.53 8.78 -10.10
C PRO A 334 -0.05 10.12 -10.67
N ILE A 335 -0.16 10.27 -11.99
CA ILE A 335 0.06 11.54 -12.70
C ILE A 335 -1.26 12.28 -13.00
N ILE A 336 -2.40 11.64 -12.75
CA ILE A 336 -3.74 12.20 -12.92
C ILE A 336 -4.36 12.60 -11.58
N LEU A 337 -5.30 13.54 -11.62
CA LEU A 337 -5.97 14.04 -10.42
C LEU A 337 -7.00 13.02 -9.90
N ALA A 338 -7.10 12.86 -8.58
CA ALA A 338 -8.10 12.02 -7.94
C ALA A 338 -8.77 12.77 -6.78
N GLN A 339 -10.10 12.74 -6.72
CA GLN A 339 -10.86 13.43 -5.69
C GLN A 339 -12.08 12.60 -5.27
N PRO A 340 -12.27 12.31 -3.96
CA PRO A 340 -13.51 11.69 -3.50
C PRO A 340 -14.65 12.72 -3.53
N ILE A 341 -15.85 12.26 -3.85
CA ILE A 341 -17.08 13.05 -3.87
C ILE A 341 -18.18 12.31 -3.11
N SER A 342 -19.19 13.04 -2.64
CA SER A 342 -20.33 12.46 -1.93
C SER A 342 -21.34 11.82 -2.89
N ALA A 343 -22.25 11.01 -2.36
CA ALA A 343 -23.34 10.44 -3.15
C ALA A 343 -24.24 11.54 -3.74
N ASN A 344 -24.48 12.62 -3.01
CA ASN A 344 -25.25 13.78 -3.49
C ASN A 344 -24.55 14.49 -4.66
N VAL A 345 -23.24 14.70 -4.55
CA VAL A 345 -22.44 15.30 -5.64
C VAL A 345 -22.44 14.39 -6.87
N ALA A 346 -22.28 13.08 -6.68
CA ALA A 346 -22.36 12.11 -7.76
C ALA A 346 -23.75 12.11 -8.43
N SER A 347 -24.84 12.16 -7.66
CA SER A 347 -26.21 12.26 -8.19
C SER A 347 -26.41 13.52 -9.03
N LYS A 348 -25.91 14.67 -8.55
CA LYS A 348 -25.99 15.94 -9.29
C LYS A 348 -25.22 15.89 -10.62
N LEU A 349 -24.04 15.26 -10.64
CA LEU A 349 -23.23 15.12 -11.85
C LEU A 349 -23.83 14.10 -12.83
N LEU A 350 -24.11 12.89 -12.36
CA LEU A 350 -24.53 11.77 -13.19
C LEU A 350 -25.96 11.93 -13.73
N SER A 351 -26.86 12.65 -13.02
CA SER A 351 -28.22 12.93 -13.52
C SER A 351 -28.24 13.87 -14.73
N GLN A 352 -27.17 14.62 -14.95
CA GLN A 352 -27.02 15.54 -16.07
C GLN A 352 -26.22 14.95 -17.23
N LEU A 353 -25.77 13.70 -17.16
CA LEU A 353 -25.03 13.07 -18.25
C LEU A 353 -25.94 12.70 -19.42
N SER A 354 -25.36 12.72 -20.62
CA SER A 354 -25.97 12.24 -21.85
C SER A 354 -25.03 11.28 -22.57
N GLY A 355 -25.59 10.37 -23.37
CA GLY A 355 -24.81 9.39 -24.13
C GLY A 355 -25.45 8.02 -24.16
N ALA A 356 -24.62 7.00 -24.43
CA ALA A 356 -25.07 5.61 -24.45
C ALA A 356 -25.54 5.15 -23.06
N GLY A 357 -26.60 4.35 -23.02
CA GLY A 357 -27.05 3.71 -21.79
C GLY A 357 -26.00 2.75 -21.24
N CYS A 358 -25.94 2.63 -19.92
CA CYS A 358 -25.00 1.71 -19.29
C CYS A 358 -25.29 0.24 -19.61
N PRO A 359 -24.26 -0.62 -19.59
CA PRO A 359 -24.43 -2.07 -19.56
C PRO A 359 -25.29 -2.57 -18.40
N ARG A 360 -25.80 -3.80 -18.54
CA ARG A 360 -26.53 -4.48 -17.45
C ARG A 360 -25.62 -4.63 -16.22
N GLY A 361 -26.15 -4.33 -15.03
CA GLY A 361 -25.43 -4.44 -13.75
C GLY A 361 -24.65 -3.20 -13.32
N TRP A 362 -24.52 -2.20 -14.19
CA TRP A 362 -23.83 -0.94 -13.88
C TRP A 362 -24.70 0.10 -13.16
N GLN A 363 -26.01 -0.13 -13.16
CA GLN A 363 -26.98 0.76 -12.51
C GLN A 363 -26.76 0.78 -11.00
N GLY A 364 -26.47 1.98 -10.49
CA GLY A 364 -26.40 2.30 -9.06
C GLY A 364 -27.76 2.55 -8.43
N ARG A 365 -27.75 3.01 -7.17
CA ARG A 365 -28.96 3.43 -6.43
C ARG A 365 -28.97 4.92 -6.09
N LEU A 366 -28.22 5.73 -6.83
CA LEU A 366 -28.32 7.18 -6.73
C LEU A 366 -29.74 7.66 -7.09
N PRO A 367 -30.30 8.62 -6.33
CA PRO A 367 -31.62 9.16 -6.63
C PRO A 367 -31.57 10.00 -7.92
N TYR A 368 -32.64 9.90 -8.72
CA TYR A 368 -32.83 10.70 -9.95
C TYR A 368 -31.78 10.52 -11.05
N VAL A 369 -30.97 9.45 -11.00
CA VAL A 369 -29.95 9.14 -12.01
C VAL A 369 -30.38 7.98 -12.90
N GLN A 370 -30.47 8.21 -14.21
CA GLN A 370 -30.50 7.14 -15.21
C GLN A 370 -29.06 6.80 -15.59
N CYS A 371 -28.69 5.51 -15.57
CA CYS A 371 -27.32 5.14 -15.87
C CYS A 371 -26.99 5.33 -17.36
N VAL A 372 -26.15 6.32 -17.63
CA VAL A 372 -25.56 6.63 -18.93
C VAL A 372 -24.05 6.77 -18.79
N LEU A 373 -23.32 6.55 -19.89
CA LEU A 373 -21.86 6.46 -19.88
C LEU A 373 -21.15 7.81 -20.04
N GLY A 374 -21.83 8.85 -20.54
CA GLY A 374 -21.15 10.10 -20.95
C GLY A 374 -20.50 9.99 -22.34
N PRO A 375 -19.54 10.86 -22.71
CA PRO A 375 -18.91 11.91 -21.89
C PRO A 375 -19.69 13.24 -21.80
N GLY A 376 -20.80 13.36 -22.53
CA GLY A 376 -21.57 14.60 -22.68
C GLY A 376 -22.53 14.87 -21.52
N PHE A 377 -23.05 16.09 -21.49
CA PHE A 377 -24.11 16.51 -20.58
C PHE A 377 -25.42 16.78 -21.34
N THR A 378 -26.55 16.70 -20.65
CA THR A 378 -27.86 17.11 -21.16
C THR A 378 -28.00 18.63 -21.10
N GLY A 379 -28.44 19.25 -22.20
CA GLY A 379 -28.72 20.69 -22.26
C GLY A 379 -28.08 21.39 -23.47
N PRO A 380 -28.34 22.69 -23.65
CA PRO A 380 -27.69 23.48 -24.71
C PRO A 380 -26.23 23.77 -24.36
N GLY A 381 -25.33 23.54 -25.32
CA GLY A 381 -23.90 23.80 -25.22
C GLY A 381 -23.07 22.59 -24.73
N GLU A 382 -21.80 22.52 -25.14
CA GLU A 382 -20.87 21.50 -24.67
C GLU A 382 -20.37 21.85 -23.27
N ARG A 383 -20.97 21.24 -22.24
CA ARG A 383 -20.52 21.38 -20.86
C ARG A 383 -19.43 20.39 -20.53
N ARG A 384 -18.51 20.79 -19.66
CA ARG A 384 -17.40 19.98 -19.14
C ARG A 384 -17.26 20.19 -17.64
N VAL A 385 -16.45 19.35 -17.00
CA VAL A 385 -16.08 19.50 -15.58
C VAL A 385 -14.63 19.94 -15.49
N LYS A 386 -14.40 21.03 -14.75
CA LYS A 386 -13.08 21.51 -14.33
C LYS A 386 -12.83 21.06 -12.90
N MET A 387 -11.82 20.21 -12.72
CA MET A 387 -11.40 19.70 -11.42
C MET A 387 -10.04 20.28 -11.07
N ALA A 388 -9.91 20.80 -9.86
CA ALA A 388 -8.64 21.29 -9.34
C ALA A 388 -8.33 20.63 -7.98
N VAL A 389 -7.16 20.02 -7.86
CA VAL A 389 -6.70 19.31 -6.67
C VAL A 389 -5.36 19.90 -6.24
N TYR A 390 -5.30 20.36 -4.98
CA TYR A 390 -4.16 21.06 -4.42
C TYR A 390 -3.81 20.50 -3.04
N ASN A 391 -3.43 19.23 -3.02
CA ASN A 391 -2.86 18.62 -1.83
C ASN A 391 -1.38 18.98 -1.70
N THR A 392 -0.85 18.98 -0.47
CA THR A 392 0.52 19.40 -0.13
C THR A 392 1.26 18.29 0.59
N MET A 393 2.49 18.02 0.15
CA MET A 393 3.39 17.09 0.81
C MET A 393 3.95 17.72 2.09
N LYS A 394 3.97 16.97 3.19
CA LYS A 394 4.51 17.41 4.47
C LYS A 394 5.32 16.28 5.12
N PRO A 395 6.52 16.57 5.64
CA PRO A 395 7.24 15.62 6.46
C PRO A 395 6.47 15.40 7.78
N VAL A 396 6.24 14.14 8.12
CA VAL A 396 5.53 13.72 9.33
C VAL A 396 6.41 12.75 10.09
N LEU A 397 6.55 12.98 11.39
CA LEU A 397 7.17 12.01 12.30
C LEU A 397 6.14 10.93 12.64
N LEU A 398 6.36 9.73 12.14
CA LEU A 398 5.61 8.52 12.46
C LEU A 398 6.19 7.88 13.71
N ASN A 399 5.31 7.41 14.61
CA ASN A 399 5.73 6.75 15.84
C ASN A 399 5.14 5.34 15.92
N ASN A 400 5.96 4.34 15.61
CA ASN A 400 5.62 2.95 15.82
C ASN A 400 5.97 2.55 17.26
N ILE A 401 5.07 1.83 17.94
CA ILE A 401 5.26 1.44 19.34
C ILE A 401 5.40 -0.07 19.41
N PHE A 402 6.42 -0.53 20.12
CA PHE A 402 6.76 -1.93 20.25
C PHE A 402 6.76 -2.36 21.71
N ALA A 403 6.27 -3.57 21.96
CA ALA A 403 6.48 -4.29 23.20
C ALA A 403 6.78 -5.76 22.91
N SER A 404 7.69 -6.37 23.66
CA SER A 404 8.06 -7.76 23.45
C SER A 404 8.07 -8.59 24.73
N ILE A 405 7.74 -9.87 24.55
CA ILE A 405 7.94 -10.94 25.52
C ILE A 405 8.96 -11.91 24.90
N GLU A 406 10.09 -12.13 25.55
CA GLU A 406 11.16 -12.99 25.07
C GLU A 406 10.78 -14.48 25.15
N GLY A 407 11.07 -15.20 24.06
CA GLY A 407 10.92 -16.64 24.01
C GLY A 407 11.96 -17.36 24.87
N LYS A 408 11.54 -18.41 25.58
CA LYS A 408 12.45 -19.15 26.47
C LYS A 408 13.40 -20.12 25.73
N VAL A 409 13.04 -20.54 24.51
CA VAL A 409 13.79 -21.55 23.74
C VAL A 409 14.36 -20.95 22.45
N GLU A 410 13.55 -20.17 21.74
CA GLU A 410 13.89 -19.55 20.45
C GLU A 410 13.65 -18.01 20.56
N PRO A 411 14.45 -17.28 21.37
CA PRO A 411 14.23 -15.84 21.60
C PRO A 411 14.45 -14.98 20.35
N ASP A 412 15.17 -15.48 19.36
CA ASP A 412 15.46 -14.85 18.07
C ASP A 412 14.35 -15.05 17.03
N HIS A 413 13.38 -15.91 17.30
CA HIS A 413 12.23 -16.15 16.44
C HIS A 413 11.04 -15.35 16.94
N TYR A 414 10.52 -14.45 16.10
CA TYR A 414 9.43 -13.55 16.47
C TYR A 414 8.09 -13.97 15.86
N ILE A 415 7.05 -13.96 16.68
CA ILE A 415 5.65 -13.89 16.24
C ILE A 415 5.22 -12.44 16.40
N ILE A 416 4.97 -11.77 15.28
CA ILE A 416 4.63 -10.34 15.25
C ILE A 416 3.12 -10.19 15.20
N ILE A 417 2.57 -9.42 16.14
CA ILE A 417 1.15 -9.09 16.24
C ILE A 417 1.06 -7.57 16.10
N GLY A 418 0.60 -7.11 14.94
CA GLY A 418 0.56 -5.69 14.58
C GLY A 418 -0.86 -5.17 14.41
N ALA A 419 -1.10 -3.91 14.77
CA ALA A 419 -2.34 -3.19 14.46
C ALA A 419 -2.07 -1.75 14.05
N GLN A 420 -2.80 -1.26 13.04
CA GLN A 420 -2.83 0.14 12.65
C GLN A 420 -3.49 0.97 13.75
N ARG A 421 -2.88 2.11 14.10
CA ARG A 421 -3.39 3.06 15.07
C ARG A 421 -4.05 4.27 14.43
N ASP A 422 -3.42 4.85 13.41
CA ASP A 422 -3.86 6.09 12.79
C ASP A 422 -5.18 5.94 12.02
N SER A 423 -5.94 7.03 11.94
CA SER A 423 -7.17 7.10 11.14
C SER A 423 -7.50 8.53 10.70
N TRP A 424 -7.94 8.72 9.46
CA TRP A 424 -8.49 10.00 8.96
C TRP A 424 -9.68 10.51 9.76
N GLY A 425 -10.56 9.61 10.20
CA GLY A 425 -11.71 9.92 11.05
C GLY A 425 -11.57 9.33 12.46
N PRO A 426 -12.68 9.19 13.22
CA PRO A 426 -12.67 8.51 14.52
C PRO A 426 -12.14 7.08 14.47
N GLY A 427 -12.22 6.40 13.32
CA GLY A 427 -11.48 5.15 13.12
C GLY A 427 -11.93 3.98 13.98
N ALA A 428 -13.14 3.99 14.56
CA ALA A 428 -13.60 2.93 15.45
C ALA A 428 -13.37 1.52 14.89
N VAL A 429 -13.78 1.29 13.62
CA VAL A 429 -13.54 0.02 12.94
C VAL A 429 -12.15 -0.04 12.29
N LYS A 430 -11.74 1.04 11.62
CA LYS A 430 -10.50 1.10 10.82
C LYS A 430 -9.23 0.83 11.64
N SER A 431 -9.12 1.42 12.83
CA SER A 431 -7.94 1.31 13.69
C SER A 431 -8.27 1.03 15.17
N GLY A 432 -9.44 1.44 15.65
CA GLY A 432 -9.88 1.28 17.03
C GLY A 432 -9.99 -0.18 17.47
N VAL A 433 -10.73 -1.01 16.73
CA VAL A 433 -10.89 -2.45 17.04
C VAL A 433 -9.55 -3.17 17.04
N GLY A 434 -8.72 -2.93 16.02
CA GLY A 434 -7.39 -3.54 15.92
C GLY A 434 -6.49 -3.15 17.10
N THR A 435 -6.47 -1.86 17.44
CA THR A 435 -5.71 -1.35 18.59
C THR A 435 -6.22 -1.91 19.91
N ALA A 436 -7.54 -1.98 20.11
CA ALA A 436 -8.14 -2.53 21.32
C ALA A 436 -7.79 -4.01 21.51
N LEU A 437 -7.86 -4.80 20.44
CA LEU A 437 -7.44 -6.21 20.46
C LEU A 437 -5.95 -6.36 20.73
N LEU A 438 -5.11 -5.55 20.09
CA LEU A 438 -3.66 -5.56 20.32
C LEU A 438 -3.33 -5.33 21.80
N MET A 439 -3.92 -4.29 22.39
CA MET A 439 -3.69 -3.93 23.79
C MET A 439 -4.16 -5.01 24.75
N GLU A 440 -5.34 -5.58 24.48
CA GLU A 440 -5.91 -6.62 25.34
C GLU A 440 -5.15 -7.95 25.21
N LEU A 441 -4.67 -8.30 24.02
CA LEU A 441 -3.78 -9.45 23.81
C LEU A 441 -2.45 -9.25 24.53
N ALA A 442 -1.80 -8.09 24.38
CA ALA A 442 -0.54 -7.78 25.05
C ALA A 442 -0.68 -7.94 26.59
N ARG A 443 -1.74 -7.37 27.17
CA ARG A 443 -2.06 -7.52 28.59
C ARG A 443 -2.32 -8.98 28.98
N THR A 444 -3.08 -9.71 28.18
CA THR A 444 -3.42 -11.11 28.45
C THR A 444 -2.18 -11.98 28.46
N PHE A 445 -1.30 -11.84 27.47
CA PHE A 445 -0.04 -12.59 27.42
C PHE A 445 0.91 -12.19 28.56
N SER A 446 1.01 -10.91 28.90
CA SER A 446 1.79 -10.46 30.06
C SER A 446 1.30 -11.12 31.36
N ASN A 447 -0.02 -11.12 31.61
CA ASN A 447 -0.60 -11.80 32.76
C ASN A 447 -0.37 -13.32 32.74
N MET A 448 -0.47 -13.96 31.57
CA MET A 448 -0.19 -15.39 31.46
C MET A 448 1.26 -15.68 31.85
N VAL A 449 2.21 -14.86 31.40
CA VAL A 449 3.63 -15.01 31.73
C VAL A 449 3.90 -14.84 33.22
N GLU A 450 3.24 -13.87 33.85
CA GLU A 450 3.27 -13.71 35.31
C GLU A 450 2.77 -14.93 36.08
N ASN A 451 1.89 -15.73 35.46
CA ASN A 451 1.26 -16.88 36.05
C ASN A 451 1.82 -18.21 35.51
N GLY A 452 3.06 -18.21 35.03
CA GLY A 452 3.83 -19.41 34.72
C GLY A 452 3.81 -19.87 33.26
N PHE A 453 3.13 -19.16 32.36
CA PHE A 453 3.29 -19.40 30.92
C PHE A 453 4.64 -18.85 30.44
N TYR A 454 5.33 -19.58 29.57
CA TYR A 454 6.52 -19.06 28.89
C TYR A 454 6.41 -19.37 27.40
N PRO A 455 6.39 -18.37 26.52
CA PRO A 455 6.32 -18.63 25.10
C PRO A 455 7.64 -19.26 24.63
N ARG A 456 7.56 -20.22 23.70
CA ARG A 456 8.75 -20.83 23.09
C ARG A 456 9.55 -19.79 22.28
N ARG A 457 8.82 -18.99 21.50
CA ARG A 457 9.29 -17.94 20.60
C ARG A 457 8.93 -16.57 21.15
N SER A 458 9.69 -15.55 20.78
CA SER A 458 9.40 -14.19 21.20
C SER A 458 8.10 -13.69 20.60
N LEU A 459 7.29 -13.01 21.39
CA LEU A 459 6.09 -12.29 20.94
C LEU A 459 6.44 -10.82 20.79
N LEU A 460 6.11 -10.22 19.65
CA LEU A 460 6.32 -8.81 19.38
C LEU A 460 4.98 -8.13 19.06
N PHE A 461 4.51 -7.28 19.96
CA PHE A 461 3.31 -6.48 19.79
C PHE A 461 3.67 -5.13 19.18
N VAL A 462 2.98 -4.72 18.12
CA VAL A 462 3.31 -3.50 17.39
C VAL A 462 2.08 -2.66 17.09
N SER A 463 2.12 -1.39 17.49
CA SER A 463 1.14 -0.38 17.08
C SER A 463 1.76 0.48 15.98
N TRP A 464 1.26 0.31 14.75
CA TRP A 464 1.76 0.97 13.54
C TRP A 464 1.14 2.34 13.34
N ASP A 465 1.92 3.28 12.82
CA ASP A 465 1.49 4.60 12.35
C ASP A 465 1.55 4.67 10.81
N GLY A 466 0.86 5.65 10.21
CA GLY A 466 0.85 5.83 8.76
C GLY A 466 0.20 4.70 7.96
N GLY A 467 -0.67 3.89 8.58
CA GLY A 467 -1.41 2.81 7.93
C GLY A 467 -2.31 3.31 6.81
N ASP A 468 -3.00 4.41 7.06
CA ASP A 468 -3.94 5.03 6.13
C ASP A 468 -3.25 5.47 4.82
N PHE A 469 -1.97 5.82 4.92
CA PHE A 469 -1.14 6.30 3.80
C PHE A 469 -0.44 5.17 3.03
N GLY A 470 -0.94 3.94 3.09
CA GLY A 470 -0.34 2.79 2.41
C GLY A 470 0.63 1.99 3.29
N ASN A 471 0.28 1.80 4.56
CA ASN A 471 1.08 1.05 5.54
C ASN A 471 2.50 1.59 5.74
N VAL A 472 2.67 2.92 5.69
CA VAL A 472 3.98 3.57 5.71
C VAL A 472 4.82 3.10 6.89
N GLY A 473 4.33 3.24 8.13
CA GLY A 473 5.12 2.89 9.31
C GLY A 473 5.53 1.41 9.38
N ALA A 474 4.68 0.49 8.91
CA ALA A 474 5.01 -0.93 8.88
C ALA A 474 6.05 -1.27 7.80
N THR A 475 5.91 -0.67 6.62
CA THR A 475 6.81 -0.91 5.49
C THR A 475 8.19 -0.32 5.74
N GLU A 476 8.28 0.91 6.25
CA GLU A 476 9.57 1.53 6.61
C GLU A 476 10.34 0.65 7.62
N TRP A 477 9.65 0.10 8.62
CA TRP A 477 10.27 -0.80 9.59
C TRP A 477 10.80 -2.09 8.96
N LEU A 478 10.07 -2.66 7.98
CA LEU A 478 10.52 -3.84 7.23
C LEU A 478 11.73 -3.52 6.35
N GLU A 479 11.77 -2.34 5.74
CA GLU A 479 12.87 -1.90 4.89
C GLU A 479 14.17 -1.69 5.69
N VAL A 480 14.12 -1.06 6.87
CA VAL A 480 15.28 -0.98 7.78
C VAL A 480 15.88 -2.36 8.04
N ARG A 481 15.04 -3.33 8.39
CA ARG A 481 15.48 -4.68 8.77
C ARG A 481 15.98 -5.51 7.61
N THR A 482 15.43 -5.28 6.42
CA THR A 482 15.86 -5.97 5.20
C THR A 482 17.20 -5.41 4.73
N ALA A 483 17.38 -4.08 4.73
CA ALA A 483 18.65 -3.45 4.41
C ALA A 483 19.78 -3.92 5.35
N LEU A 484 19.53 -3.99 6.67
CA LEU A 484 20.52 -4.47 7.65
C LEU A 484 20.97 -5.92 7.40
N LYS A 485 20.14 -6.78 6.80
CA LYS A 485 20.55 -8.14 6.40
C LYS A 485 21.47 -8.17 5.18
N TYR A 486 21.37 -7.20 4.28
CA TYR A 486 22.23 -7.12 3.08
C TYR A 486 23.59 -6.48 3.37
N TYR A 487 23.70 -5.71 4.46
CA TYR A 487 24.96 -5.09 4.90
C TYR A 487 25.77 -5.92 5.91
N ARG A 488 25.25 -7.08 6.36
CA ARG A 488 25.99 -8.11 7.10
C ARG A 488 26.30 -9.28 6.19
#